data_AF-A0A9E3N1C9-F1
#
_entry.id   AF-A0A9E3N1C9-F1
#
_cell.length_a   1.000
_cell.length_b   1.000
_cell.length_c   1.000
_cell.angle_alpha   90.00
_cell.angle_beta   90.00
_cell.angle_gamma   90.00
#
_symmetry.space_group_name_H-M   'P 1'
#
loop_
_entity.id
_entity.type
_entity.pdbx_description
1 polymer ?
#
loop_
_entity_poly.entity_id
_entity_poly.type
_entity_poly.pdbx_seq_one_letter_code
_entity_poly.pdbx_strand_id
1 'polypeptide(L)'
;MTNTPEQSPLGKNSAYQTQYTPELLFPIPRQQKRDELGLTGTLPFFGVDIWNAYELSWLNMRGKPQVAIATFTVPADSPNIVESKSFKLYLNSFNQTRLANTDALLALLREDLSNAFGTPVHVTLTLPDEFGRLKMGELEGLLLDRLDVEIDNYSPSPELLKANNDEAAVEETLVSHLLKSNCLVTGQPDWGSVQIHYAGPQIDQESLLRYLIGFR
;
A
#
# COMPACT_ATOMS: atom_id res chain seq x y z
N MET A 1 14.92 19.80 -2.68
CA MET A 1 14.86 18.99 -3.91
C MET A 1 13.73 18.00 -3.70
N THR A 2 12.82 17.86 -4.67
CA THR A 2 11.65 16.96 -4.56
C THR A 2 12.10 15.56 -4.98
N ASN A 3 11.93 14.58 -4.09
CA ASN A 3 12.25 13.18 -4.38
C ASN A 3 11.29 12.64 -5.45
N THR A 4 11.81 11.95 -6.48
CA THR A 4 11.01 11.28 -7.51
C THR A 4 11.19 9.76 -7.47
N PRO A 5 10.23 8.94 -7.95
CA PRO A 5 10.34 7.48 -7.93
C PRO A 5 11.61 6.93 -8.60
N GLU A 6 12.11 7.59 -9.66
CA GLU A 6 13.29 7.18 -10.43
C GLU A 6 14.59 7.35 -9.62
N GLN A 7 14.58 8.24 -8.63
CA GLN A 7 15.71 8.47 -7.72
C GLN A 7 15.80 7.40 -6.62
N SER A 8 14.72 6.65 -6.38
CA SER A 8 14.65 5.62 -5.34
C SER A 8 15.64 4.46 -5.57
N PRO A 9 15.93 3.63 -4.55
CA PRO A 9 16.76 2.44 -4.71
C PRO A 9 16.07 1.32 -5.53
N LEU A 10 14.78 1.45 -5.83
CA LEU A 10 14.01 0.44 -6.57
C LEU A 10 14.61 0.20 -7.96
N GLY A 11 14.69 -1.08 -8.35
CA GLY A 11 15.40 -1.51 -9.58
C GLY A 11 16.94 -1.44 -9.56
N LYS A 12 17.58 -0.90 -8.49
CA LYS A 12 19.04 -0.76 -8.40
C LYS A 12 19.71 -1.79 -7.48
N ASN A 13 21.01 -2.02 -7.60
CA ASN A 13 21.74 -2.81 -6.60
C ASN A 13 21.90 -1.99 -5.31
N SER A 14 21.60 -2.60 -4.16
CA SER A 14 21.75 -1.97 -2.85
C SER A 14 22.60 -2.87 -1.96
N ALA A 15 23.61 -2.30 -1.30
CA ALA A 15 24.41 -3.02 -0.33
C ALA A 15 23.57 -3.37 0.91
N TYR A 16 23.79 -4.55 1.47
CA TYR A 16 23.13 -4.95 2.70
C TYR A 16 23.67 -4.14 3.88
N GLN A 17 22.79 -3.45 4.61
CA GLN A 17 23.18 -2.70 5.81
C GLN A 17 23.11 -3.60 7.04
N THR A 18 24.17 -3.59 7.85
CA THR A 18 24.29 -4.39 9.08
C THR A 18 24.10 -3.56 10.34
N GLN A 19 23.81 -2.28 10.19
CA GLN A 19 23.55 -1.34 11.27
C GLN A 19 22.22 -0.67 11.00
N TYR A 20 21.54 -0.28 12.06
CA TYR A 20 20.35 0.56 11.98
C TYR A 20 20.64 1.86 11.22
N THR A 21 19.83 2.15 10.20
CA THR A 21 20.06 3.27 9.27
C THR A 21 18.71 3.86 8.81
N PRO A 22 18.13 4.80 9.57
CA PRO A 22 16.85 5.42 9.21
C PRO A 22 16.92 6.25 7.92
N GLU A 23 18.10 6.72 7.52
CA GLU A 23 18.34 7.50 6.31
C GLU A 23 18.09 6.70 5.02
N LEU A 24 17.89 5.39 5.10
CA LEU A 24 17.48 4.55 3.98
C LEU A 24 16.06 4.85 3.51
N LEU A 25 15.19 5.40 4.37
CA LEU A 25 13.82 5.73 4.02
C LEU A 25 13.80 6.78 2.90
N PHE A 26 13.09 6.47 1.82
CA PHE A 26 12.96 7.34 0.65
C PHE A 26 11.50 7.83 0.54
N PRO A 27 11.16 8.99 1.14
CA PRO A 27 9.82 9.56 1.03
C PRO A 27 9.60 10.16 -0.36
N ILE A 28 8.43 9.90 -0.94
CA ILE A 28 7.95 10.42 -2.22
C ILE A 28 6.71 11.29 -1.94
N PRO A 29 6.69 12.57 -2.32
CA PRO A 29 5.51 13.41 -2.13
C PRO A 29 4.28 12.88 -2.87
N ARG A 30 3.15 12.77 -2.17
CA ARG A 30 1.88 12.34 -2.80
C ARG A 30 1.34 13.36 -3.79
N GLN A 31 1.70 14.63 -3.60
CA GLN A 31 1.12 15.75 -4.35
C GLN A 31 1.36 15.60 -5.86
N GLN A 32 2.51 15.08 -6.29
CA GLN A 32 2.81 14.93 -7.71
C GLN A 32 1.75 14.09 -8.46
N LYS A 33 1.34 12.94 -7.89
CA LYS A 33 0.29 12.11 -8.48
C LYS A 33 -1.13 12.65 -8.25
N ARG A 34 -1.33 13.45 -7.20
CA ARG A 34 -2.59 14.16 -6.97
C ARG A 34 -2.81 15.27 -7.98
N ASP A 35 -1.76 15.99 -8.36
CA ASP A 35 -1.81 17.04 -9.37
C ASP A 35 -2.22 16.47 -10.74
N GLU A 36 -1.70 15.30 -11.12
CA GLU A 36 -2.11 14.57 -12.34
C GLU A 36 -3.61 14.21 -12.34
N LEU A 37 -4.19 13.98 -11.17
CA LEU A 37 -5.61 13.70 -10.97
C LEU A 37 -6.47 14.98 -10.76
N GLY A 38 -5.85 16.17 -10.82
CA GLY A 38 -6.54 17.44 -10.56
C GLY A 38 -6.94 17.65 -9.09
N LEU A 39 -6.36 16.90 -8.16
CA LEU A 39 -6.69 16.96 -6.74
C LEU A 39 -5.89 18.06 -6.04
N THR A 40 -6.57 19.14 -5.66
CA THR A 40 -6.00 20.31 -4.99
C THR A 40 -6.82 20.68 -3.75
N GLY A 41 -6.17 21.28 -2.74
CA GLY A 41 -6.84 21.69 -1.50
C GLY A 41 -7.33 20.51 -0.66
N THR A 42 -8.59 20.56 -0.22
CA THR A 42 -9.21 19.48 0.57
C THR A 42 -9.43 18.25 -0.30
N LEU A 43 -8.88 17.11 0.11
CA LEU A 43 -9.03 15.86 -0.61
C LEU A 43 -10.49 15.39 -0.60
N PRO A 44 -11.01 14.82 -1.70
CA PRO A 44 -12.37 14.31 -1.79
C PRO A 44 -12.54 12.93 -1.10
N PHE A 45 -11.51 12.47 -0.39
CA PHE A 45 -11.47 11.19 0.29
C PHE A 45 -10.69 11.30 1.60
N PHE A 46 -10.96 10.37 2.49
CA PHE A 46 -10.17 10.07 3.68
C PHE A 46 -9.88 8.57 3.68
N GLY A 47 -8.87 8.14 4.44
CA GLY A 47 -8.49 6.75 4.50
C GLY A 47 -7.07 6.58 5.00
N VAL A 48 -6.54 5.38 4.79
CA VAL A 48 -5.19 5.00 5.22
C VAL A 48 -4.57 4.05 4.21
N ASP A 49 -3.24 4.11 4.08
CA ASP A 49 -2.47 3.01 3.51
C ASP A 49 -2.08 2.04 4.64
N ILE A 50 -2.41 0.76 4.47
CA ILE A 50 -2.04 -0.30 5.43
C ILE A 50 -0.92 -1.12 4.82
N TRP A 51 0.24 -1.15 5.48
CA TRP A 51 1.41 -1.90 5.07
C TRP A 51 1.65 -3.07 6.02
N ASN A 52 1.91 -4.25 5.47
CA ASN A 52 2.28 -5.43 6.24
C ASN A 52 3.74 -5.80 5.95
N ALA A 53 4.58 -5.80 6.97
CA ALA A 53 5.95 -6.31 6.89
C ALA A 53 6.04 -7.68 7.57
N TYR A 54 6.17 -8.71 6.74
CA TYR A 54 6.25 -10.10 7.17
C TYR A 54 7.65 -10.52 7.65
N GLU A 55 8.66 -9.71 7.36
CA GLU A 55 10.09 -10.04 7.54
C GLU A 55 10.79 -9.12 8.56
N LEU A 56 10.10 -8.70 9.63
CA LEU A 56 10.72 -7.85 10.66
C LEU A 56 11.52 -8.69 11.66
N SER A 57 12.81 -8.39 11.80
CA SER A 57 13.73 -9.07 12.71
C SER A 57 14.74 -8.11 13.33
N TRP A 58 15.16 -8.38 14.58
CA TRP A 58 16.20 -7.64 15.30
C TRP A 58 16.90 -8.51 16.33
N LEU A 59 17.91 -7.99 17.03
CA LEU A 59 18.58 -8.70 18.12
C LEU A 59 18.16 -8.14 19.48
N ASN A 60 17.96 -9.00 20.48
CA ASN A 60 17.90 -8.51 21.87
C ASN A 60 19.31 -8.12 22.37
N MET A 61 19.42 -7.56 23.59
CA MET A 61 20.71 -7.14 24.15
C MET A 61 21.75 -8.28 24.28
N ARG A 62 21.31 -9.55 24.33
CA ARG A 62 22.20 -10.72 24.35
C ARG A 62 22.59 -11.21 22.96
N GLY A 63 22.02 -10.63 21.89
CA GLY A 63 22.33 -10.98 20.51
C GLY A 63 21.47 -12.10 19.96
N LYS A 64 20.40 -12.48 20.68
CA LYS A 64 19.44 -13.49 20.21
C LYS A 64 18.47 -12.81 19.23
N PRO A 65 18.30 -13.34 18.00
CA PRO A 65 17.28 -12.86 17.08
C PRO A 65 15.88 -12.89 17.67
N GLN A 66 15.11 -11.86 17.38
CA GLN A 66 13.70 -11.68 17.64
C GLN A 66 13.01 -11.44 16.30
N VAL A 67 11.76 -11.89 16.16
CA VAL A 67 10.99 -11.75 14.92
C VAL A 67 9.57 -11.29 15.25
N ALA A 68 8.96 -10.54 14.34
CA ALA A 68 7.58 -10.09 14.44
C ALA A 68 7.00 -9.87 13.03
N ILE A 69 5.67 -9.81 12.94
CA ILE A 69 4.98 -9.23 11.79
C ILE A 69 4.56 -7.81 12.20
N ALA A 70 4.82 -6.82 11.35
CA ALA A 70 4.43 -5.44 11.63
C ALA A 70 3.32 -4.99 10.67
N THR A 71 2.33 -4.29 11.23
CA THR A 71 1.32 -3.57 10.47
C THR A 71 1.51 -2.07 10.71
N PHE A 72 1.67 -1.32 9.62
CA PHE A 72 1.77 0.13 9.63
C PHE A 72 0.51 0.72 9.03
N THR A 73 -0.12 1.66 9.73
CA THR A 73 -1.29 2.39 9.25
C THR A 73 -0.91 3.84 9.08
N VAL A 74 -0.92 4.31 7.83
CA VAL A 74 -0.48 5.65 7.44
C VAL A 74 -1.69 6.43 6.94
N PRO A 75 -2.01 7.60 7.50
CA PRO A 75 -3.07 8.47 6.99
C PRO A 75 -2.91 8.77 5.49
N ALA A 76 -4.00 8.64 4.72
CA ALA A 76 -3.98 8.91 3.29
C ALA A 76 -3.64 10.38 2.99
N ASP A 77 -3.90 11.31 3.92
CA ASP A 77 -3.54 12.73 3.81
C ASP A 77 -2.08 13.04 4.17
N SER A 78 -1.25 12.03 4.47
CA SER A 78 0.18 12.22 4.73
C SER A 78 0.86 12.96 3.57
N PRO A 79 1.82 13.89 3.84
CA PRO A 79 2.54 14.59 2.78
C PRO A 79 3.25 13.65 1.80
N ASN A 80 3.84 12.58 2.34
CA ASN A 80 4.63 11.61 1.58
C ASN A 80 4.02 10.21 1.68
N ILE A 81 4.31 9.38 0.68
CA ILE A 81 4.34 7.93 0.79
C ILE A 81 5.81 7.48 0.81
N VAL A 82 6.16 6.39 1.48
CA VAL A 82 7.54 5.86 1.47
C VAL A 82 7.67 4.79 0.39
N GLU A 83 8.76 4.86 -0.39
CA GLU A 83 9.04 3.87 -1.43
C GLU A 83 9.31 2.48 -0.84
N SER A 84 8.66 1.45 -1.38
CA SER A 84 8.56 0.12 -0.74
C SER A 84 9.90 -0.60 -0.56
N LYS A 85 10.84 -0.48 -1.51
CA LYS A 85 12.19 -1.04 -1.36
C LYS A 85 13.01 -0.28 -0.34
N SER A 86 12.96 1.04 -0.33
CA SER A 86 13.60 1.87 0.70
C SER A 86 13.11 1.47 2.10
N PHE A 87 11.81 1.23 2.24
CA PHE A 87 11.19 0.75 3.48
C PHE A 87 11.72 -0.63 3.86
N LYS A 88 11.76 -1.58 2.91
CA LYS A 88 12.37 -2.90 3.14
C LYS A 88 13.83 -2.81 3.60
N LEU A 89 14.64 -1.97 2.95
CA LEU A 89 16.04 -1.79 3.32
C LEU A 89 16.18 -1.20 4.72
N TYR A 90 15.33 -0.23 5.07
CA TYR A 90 15.23 0.31 6.43
C TYR A 90 14.90 -0.78 7.45
N LEU A 91 13.87 -1.62 7.21
CA LEU A 91 13.52 -2.70 8.13
C LEU A 91 14.66 -3.73 8.26
N ASN A 92 15.33 -4.06 7.15
CA ASN A 92 16.49 -4.96 7.18
C ASN A 92 17.67 -4.40 7.98
N SER A 93 17.78 -3.08 8.14
CA SER A 93 18.80 -2.44 8.96
C SER A 93 18.69 -2.82 10.45
N PHE A 94 17.51 -3.28 10.89
CA PHE A 94 17.32 -3.81 12.25
C PHE A 94 17.86 -5.22 12.46
N ASN A 95 18.08 -6.01 11.40
CA ASN A 95 18.37 -7.45 11.51
C ASN A 95 19.56 -7.77 12.43
N GLN A 96 20.58 -6.90 12.46
CA GLN A 96 21.77 -7.03 13.30
C GLN A 96 21.83 -5.99 14.44
N THR A 97 20.78 -5.18 14.60
CA THR A 97 20.70 -4.12 15.60
C THR A 97 20.21 -4.68 16.93
N ARG A 98 20.94 -4.37 18.02
CA ARG A 98 20.57 -4.77 19.38
C ARG A 98 19.64 -3.75 20.00
N LEU A 99 18.47 -4.21 20.44
CA LEU A 99 17.47 -3.40 21.13
C LEU A 99 17.13 -4.01 22.49
N ALA A 100 16.78 -3.14 23.45
CA ALA A 100 16.46 -3.54 24.82
C ALA A 100 15.24 -4.45 24.87
N ASN A 101 14.18 -4.08 24.13
CA ASN A 101 12.88 -4.74 24.12
C ASN A 101 12.08 -4.27 22.89
N THR A 102 10.86 -4.80 22.76
CA THR A 102 9.90 -4.44 21.70
C THR A 102 9.49 -2.97 21.73
N ASP A 103 9.40 -2.35 22.91
CA ASP A 103 9.04 -0.93 23.04
C ASP A 103 10.10 -0.01 22.43
N ALA A 104 11.38 -0.35 22.59
CA ALA A 104 12.49 0.37 21.95
C ALA A 104 12.40 0.30 20.42
N LEU A 105 12.03 -0.86 19.86
CA LEU A 105 11.80 -1.01 18.43
C LEU A 105 10.60 -0.16 17.96
N LEU A 106 9.47 -0.24 18.69
CA LEU A 106 8.27 0.54 18.38
C LEU A 106 8.53 2.05 18.41
N ALA A 107 9.35 2.52 19.36
CA ALA A 107 9.72 3.93 19.45
C ALA A 107 10.45 4.40 18.18
N LEU A 108 11.49 3.68 17.76
CA LEU A 108 12.24 4.00 16.54
C LEU A 108 11.36 3.93 15.29
N LEU A 109 10.62 2.83 15.11
CA LEU A 109 9.70 2.68 13.96
C LEU A 109 8.70 3.84 13.89
N ARG A 110 8.10 4.25 15.01
CA ARG A 110 7.14 5.35 15.04
C ARG A 110 7.81 6.67 14.72
N GLU A 111 8.98 6.96 15.31
CA GLU A 111 9.71 8.20 15.09
C GLU A 111 10.14 8.34 13.61
N ASP A 112 10.89 7.36 13.10
CA ASP A 112 11.47 7.42 11.75
C ASP A 112 10.39 7.46 10.68
N LEU A 113 9.37 6.59 10.79
CA LEU A 113 8.30 6.53 9.80
C LEU A 113 7.43 7.78 9.88
N SER A 114 7.14 8.31 11.07
CA SER A 114 6.38 9.56 11.16
C SER A 114 7.14 10.73 10.52
N ASN A 115 8.46 10.77 10.69
CA ASN A 115 9.32 11.75 10.02
C ASN A 115 9.32 11.57 8.50
N ALA A 116 9.42 10.33 7.99
CA ALA A 116 9.45 10.06 6.56
C ALA A 116 8.09 10.33 5.88
N PHE A 117 6.98 9.85 6.46
CA PHE A 117 5.64 10.07 5.93
C PHE A 117 5.17 11.53 6.14
N GLY A 118 5.73 12.25 7.12
CA GLY A 118 5.37 13.63 7.45
C GLY A 118 4.11 13.76 8.31
N THR A 119 3.68 12.67 8.96
CA THR A 119 2.50 12.60 9.83
C THR A 119 2.66 11.42 10.80
N PRO A 120 2.00 11.41 11.98
CA PRO A 120 2.05 10.25 12.88
C PRO A 120 1.64 8.94 12.20
N VAL A 121 2.50 7.92 12.29
CA VAL A 121 2.24 6.56 11.80
C VAL A 121 1.87 5.64 12.96
N HIS A 122 0.78 4.89 12.80
CA HIS A 122 0.43 3.85 13.75
C HIS A 122 1.17 2.55 13.42
N VAL A 123 1.77 1.92 14.44
CA VAL A 123 2.56 0.70 14.30
C VAL A 123 2.07 -0.33 15.31
N THR A 124 1.67 -1.48 14.80
CA THR A 124 1.32 -2.68 15.57
C THR A 124 2.31 -3.80 15.26
N LEU A 125 2.76 -4.50 16.29
CA LEU A 125 3.61 -5.69 16.17
C LEU A 125 2.81 -6.91 16.62
N THR A 126 2.74 -7.92 15.77
CA THR A 126 2.28 -9.26 16.13
C THR A 126 3.51 -10.09 16.44
N LEU A 127 3.60 -10.59 17.67
CA LEU A 127 4.70 -11.45 18.11
C LEU A 127 4.42 -12.93 17.78
N PRO A 128 5.44 -13.82 17.82
CA PRO A 128 5.30 -15.19 17.34
C PRO A 128 4.20 -16.02 18.02
N ASP A 129 3.93 -15.76 19.29
CA ASP A 129 2.85 -16.37 20.06
C ASP A 129 1.45 -15.96 19.57
N GLU A 130 1.34 -14.85 18.85
CA GLU A 130 0.10 -14.35 18.26
C GLU A 130 -0.05 -14.66 16.76
N PHE A 131 0.96 -15.23 16.10
CA PHE A 131 0.90 -15.55 14.67
C PHE A 131 -0.30 -16.42 14.30
N GLY A 132 -0.68 -17.38 15.17
CA GLY A 132 -1.83 -18.25 14.94
C GLY A 132 -3.19 -17.54 14.97
N ARG A 133 -3.24 -16.27 15.41
CA ARG A 133 -4.45 -15.43 15.40
C ARG A 133 -4.64 -14.71 14.07
N LEU A 134 -3.59 -14.58 13.25
CA LEU A 134 -3.67 -13.96 11.94
C LEU A 134 -4.48 -14.85 11.01
N LYS A 135 -5.47 -14.27 10.35
CA LYS A 135 -6.31 -14.93 9.35
C LYS A 135 -6.23 -14.16 8.05
N MET A 136 -6.24 -14.88 6.93
CA MET A 136 -6.49 -14.26 5.64
C MET A 136 -7.96 -13.80 5.62
N GLY A 137 -8.17 -12.51 5.40
CA GLY A 137 -9.49 -11.95 5.19
C GLY A 137 -9.89 -12.08 3.72
N GLU A 138 -11.17 -12.26 3.47
CA GLU A 138 -11.76 -12.21 2.13
C GLU A 138 -12.47 -10.87 1.96
N LEU A 139 -12.50 -10.36 0.72
CA LEU A 139 -13.30 -9.20 0.38
C LEU A 139 -14.78 -9.60 0.28
N GLU A 140 -15.67 -8.68 0.62
CA GLU A 140 -17.11 -8.91 0.62
C GLU A 140 -17.77 -8.16 -0.53
N GLY A 141 -18.77 -8.77 -1.17
CA GLY A 141 -19.56 -8.13 -2.24
C GLY A 141 -19.85 -9.08 -3.41
N LEU A 142 -20.45 -8.52 -4.45
CA LEU A 142 -20.76 -9.23 -5.68
C LEU A 142 -19.51 -9.27 -6.59
N LEU A 143 -19.05 -10.48 -6.88
CA LEU A 143 -17.84 -10.71 -7.67
C LEU A 143 -18.06 -10.36 -9.15
N LEU A 144 -17.41 -9.31 -9.64
CA LEU A 144 -17.46 -8.86 -11.04
C LEU A 144 -16.87 -9.89 -12.00
N ASP A 145 -15.85 -10.63 -11.56
CA ASP A 145 -15.08 -11.60 -12.36
C ASP A 145 -15.93 -12.77 -12.91
N ARG A 146 -17.19 -12.89 -12.48
CA ARG A 146 -18.18 -13.84 -13.04
C ARG A 146 -18.67 -13.49 -14.44
N LEU A 147 -18.49 -12.24 -14.87
CA LEU A 147 -18.98 -11.76 -16.16
C LEU A 147 -18.14 -12.35 -17.30
N ASP A 148 -18.81 -12.87 -18.32
CA ASP A 148 -18.18 -13.35 -19.55
C ASP A 148 -18.08 -12.20 -20.54
N VAL A 149 -16.88 -11.61 -20.66
CA VAL A 149 -16.64 -10.38 -21.42
C VAL A 149 -15.43 -10.55 -22.34
N GLU A 150 -15.53 -10.04 -23.57
CA GLU A 150 -14.40 -9.96 -24.50
C GLU A 150 -13.56 -8.70 -24.23
N ILE A 151 -12.24 -8.87 -24.01
CA ILE A 151 -11.30 -7.77 -23.77
C ILE A 151 -10.30 -7.66 -24.92
N ASP A 152 -10.35 -6.54 -25.63
CA ASP A 152 -9.51 -6.21 -26.77
C ASP A 152 -8.57 -5.00 -26.51
N ASN A 153 -8.79 -4.25 -25.42
CA ASN A 153 -7.94 -3.15 -24.97
C ASN A 153 -7.50 -3.35 -23.50
N TYR A 154 -6.21 -3.21 -23.23
CA TYR A 154 -5.57 -3.34 -21.92
C TYR A 154 -4.93 -2.03 -21.46
N SER A 155 -5.53 -0.90 -21.83
CA SER A 155 -5.15 0.43 -21.35
C SER A 155 -6.28 1.00 -20.48
N PRO A 156 -5.99 1.80 -19.43
CA PRO A 156 -7.03 2.41 -18.63
C PRO A 156 -7.87 3.35 -19.50
N SER A 157 -9.17 3.08 -19.57
CA SER A 157 -10.14 3.84 -20.37
C SER A 157 -11.28 4.36 -19.48
N PRO A 158 -11.08 5.47 -18.73
CA PRO A 158 -12.09 6.04 -17.83
C PRO A 158 -13.42 6.37 -18.52
N GLU A 159 -13.38 6.68 -19.82
CA GLU A 159 -14.54 6.96 -20.67
C GLU A 159 -15.52 5.79 -20.80
N LEU A 160 -15.11 4.58 -20.45
CA LEU A 160 -16.00 3.41 -20.42
C LEU A 160 -16.95 3.44 -19.23
N LEU A 161 -16.56 4.07 -18.12
CA LEU A 161 -17.30 4.04 -16.86
C LEU A 161 -18.68 4.68 -17.02
N LYS A 162 -19.72 3.90 -16.73
CA LYS A 162 -21.13 4.33 -16.82
C LYS A 162 -21.88 3.96 -15.55
N ALA A 163 -22.91 4.74 -15.28
CA ALA A 163 -23.90 4.42 -14.26
C ALA A 163 -25.31 4.74 -14.79
N ASN A 164 -26.29 3.99 -14.34
CA ASN A 164 -27.69 4.16 -14.71
C ASN A 164 -28.32 5.30 -13.89
N ASN A 165 -28.43 6.46 -14.52
CA ASN A 165 -28.99 7.67 -13.89
C ASN A 165 -30.52 7.76 -14.01
N ASP A 166 -31.15 6.86 -14.76
CA ASP A 166 -32.60 6.86 -15.01
C ASP A 166 -33.35 5.99 -13.99
N GLU A 167 -32.64 5.20 -13.19
CA GLU A 167 -33.18 4.32 -12.17
C GLU A 167 -32.97 4.85 -10.74
N ALA A 168 -33.65 4.21 -9.79
CA ALA A 168 -33.47 4.51 -8.38
C ALA A 168 -32.04 4.17 -7.94
N ALA A 169 -31.48 4.99 -7.05
CA ALA A 169 -30.17 4.73 -6.47
C ALA A 169 -30.15 3.39 -5.70
N VAL A 170 -29.01 2.72 -5.78
CA VAL A 170 -28.72 1.48 -5.08
C VAL A 170 -27.63 1.71 -4.04
N GLU A 171 -27.52 0.78 -3.09
CA GLU A 171 -26.36 0.63 -2.23
C GLU A 171 -25.84 -0.80 -2.45
N GLU A 172 -24.65 -0.94 -3.01
CA GLU A 172 -24.07 -2.25 -3.31
C GLU A 172 -22.56 -2.26 -3.08
N THR A 173 -22.03 -3.48 -2.95
CA THR A 173 -20.60 -3.73 -2.84
C THR A 173 -20.17 -4.66 -3.95
N LEU A 174 -19.17 -4.24 -4.72
CA LEU A 174 -18.60 -4.97 -5.86
C LEU A 174 -17.16 -5.37 -5.54
N VAL A 175 -16.74 -6.54 -6.00
CA VAL A 175 -15.37 -7.07 -5.80
C VAL A 175 -14.79 -7.54 -7.13
N SER A 176 -13.49 -7.33 -7.33
CA SER A 176 -12.71 -7.99 -8.38
C SER A 176 -11.34 -8.42 -7.86
N HIS A 177 -10.88 -9.59 -8.27
CA HIS A 177 -9.54 -10.11 -8.01
C HIS A 177 -8.59 -9.94 -9.21
N LEU A 178 -9.04 -9.27 -10.28
CA LEU A 178 -8.34 -9.17 -11.55
C LEU A 178 -7.50 -7.89 -11.71
N LEU A 179 -7.43 -7.04 -10.67
CA LEU A 179 -6.60 -5.84 -10.71
C LEU A 179 -5.12 -6.24 -10.79
N LYS A 180 -4.50 -5.85 -11.90
CA LYS A 180 -3.07 -5.94 -12.10
C LYS A 180 -2.59 -4.65 -12.74
N SER A 181 -1.43 -4.16 -12.31
CA SER A 181 -0.73 -3.06 -12.96
C SER A 181 0.75 -3.37 -13.10
N ASN A 182 1.57 -2.40 -13.53
CA ASN A 182 3.01 -2.53 -13.55
C ASN A 182 3.64 -1.45 -12.67
N CYS A 183 4.61 -1.85 -11.85
CA CYS A 183 5.37 -0.94 -11.02
C CYS A 183 6.13 0.06 -11.91
N LEU A 184 5.86 1.35 -11.74
CA LEU A 184 6.42 2.42 -12.60
C LEU A 184 7.96 2.42 -12.68
N VAL A 185 8.64 1.92 -11.64
CA VAL A 185 10.12 1.95 -11.58
C VAL A 185 10.75 0.67 -12.11
N THR A 186 10.09 -0.49 -11.95
CA THR A 186 10.70 -1.79 -12.30
C THR A 186 10.06 -2.48 -13.50
N GLY A 187 8.86 -2.07 -13.89
CA GLY A 187 8.02 -2.76 -14.87
C GLY A 187 7.53 -4.13 -14.40
N GLN A 188 7.78 -4.52 -13.15
CA GLN A 188 7.29 -5.80 -12.61
C GLN A 188 5.79 -5.72 -12.33
N PRO A 189 5.08 -6.85 -12.42
CA PRO A 189 3.64 -6.88 -12.22
C PRO A 189 3.28 -6.66 -10.75
N ASP A 190 2.32 -5.76 -10.53
CA ASP A 190 1.65 -5.57 -9.25
C ASP A 190 0.29 -6.28 -9.30
N TRP A 191 -0.05 -7.06 -8.27
CA TRP A 191 -1.29 -7.83 -8.19
C TRP A 191 -2.16 -7.35 -7.03
N GLY A 192 -3.45 -7.21 -7.25
CA GLY A 192 -4.38 -6.75 -6.24
C GLY A 192 -5.80 -7.26 -6.42
N SER A 193 -6.56 -7.17 -5.34
CA SER A 193 -8.02 -7.25 -5.38
C SER A 193 -8.57 -5.90 -4.94
N VAL A 194 -9.72 -5.51 -5.49
CA VAL A 194 -10.39 -4.24 -5.19
C VAL A 194 -11.83 -4.50 -4.76
N GLN A 195 -12.25 -3.82 -3.69
CA GLN A 195 -13.63 -3.79 -3.22
C GLN A 195 -14.14 -2.36 -3.33
N ILE A 196 -15.31 -2.19 -3.92
CA ILE A 196 -15.97 -0.89 -4.12
C ILE A 196 -17.34 -0.99 -3.48
N HIS A 197 -17.51 -0.33 -2.33
CA HIS A 197 -18.81 -0.12 -1.71
C HIS A 197 -19.29 1.29 -2.03
N TYR A 198 -20.52 1.43 -2.52
CA TYR A 198 -21.06 2.74 -2.89
C TYR A 198 -22.58 2.81 -2.72
N ALA A 199 -23.07 4.05 -2.61
CA ALA A 199 -24.50 4.39 -2.68
C ALA A 199 -24.72 5.45 -3.77
N GLY A 200 -25.59 5.18 -4.74
CA GLY A 200 -25.82 6.07 -5.88
C GLY A 200 -26.43 5.37 -7.10
N PRO A 201 -26.41 6.02 -8.28
CA PRO A 201 -26.78 5.40 -9.55
C PRO A 201 -26.08 4.06 -9.75
N GLN A 202 -26.79 3.03 -10.23
CA GLN A 202 -26.18 1.71 -10.36
C GLN A 202 -25.05 1.72 -11.38
N ILE A 203 -23.85 1.26 -10.99
CA ILE A 203 -22.68 1.20 -11.87
C ILE A 203 -22.89 0.06 -12.88
N ASP A 204 -22.60 0.34 -14.15
CA ASP A 204 -22.58 -0.69 -15.17
C ASP A 204 -21.39 -1.65 -14.93
N GLN A 205 -21.70 -2.87 -14.49
CA GLN A 205 -20.71 -3.81 -13.97
C GLN A 205 -19.69 -4.28 -15.02
N GLU A 206 -20.11 -4.45 -16.29
CA GLU A 206 -19.19 -4.80 -17.38
C GLU A 206 -18.21 -3.66 -17.65
N SER A 207 -18.69 -2.40 -17.72
CA SER A 207 -17.82 -1.25 -17.94
C SER A 207 -16.80 -1.05 -16.82
N LEU A 208 -17.22 -1.28 -15.57
CA LEU A 208 -16.32 -1.25 -14.42
C LEU A 208 -15.27 -2.35 -14.50
N LEU A 209 -15.66 -3.58 -14.84
CA LEU A 209 -14.72 -4.69 -14.99
C LEU A 209 -13.70 -4.41 -16.11
N ARG A 210 -14.14 -3.92 -17.27
CA ARG A 210 -13.26 -3.50 -18.37
C ARG A 210 -12.27 -2.42 -17.94
N TYR A 211 -12.73 -1.42 -17.19
CA TYR A 211 -11.87 -0.37 -16.66
C TYR A 211 -10.79 -0.91 -15.72
N LEU A 212 -11.15 -1.81 -14.80
CA LEU A 212 -10.19 -2.45 -13.88
C LEU A 212 -9.16 -3.31 -14.62
N ILE A 213 -9.59 -4.10 -15.62
CA ILE A 213 -8.70 -4.89 -16.46
C ILE A 213 -7.79 -4.00 -17.32
N GLY A 214 -8.23 -2.78 -17.66
CA GLY A 214 -7.44 -1.81 -18.40
C GLY A 214 -6.12 -1.41 -17.72
N PHE A 215 -5.96 -1.63 -16.42
CA PHE A 215 -4.68 -1.35 -15.73
C PHE A 215 -3.55 -2.36 -16.03
N ARG A 216 -3.86 -3.47 -16.74
CA ARG A 216 -3.00 -4.64 -16.88
C ARG A 216 -1.63 -4.37 -17.52
#